data_AF-A0A917MBU5-F1
#
_entry.id   AF-A0A917MBU5-F1
#
_cell.length_a   1.000
_cell.length_b   1.000
_cell.length_c   1.000
_cell.angle_alpha   90.00
_cell.angle_beta   90.00
_cell.angle_gamma   90.00
#
_symmetry.space_group_name_H-M   'P 1'
#
loop_
_entity.id
_entity.type
_entity.pdbx_description
1 polymer ?
#
loop_
_entity_poly.entity_id
_entity_poly.type
_entity_poly.pdbx_seq_one_letter_code
_entity_poly.pdbx_strand_id
1 'polypeptide(L)' 'MTKAKGSVDKNLSNVVNDLAQTPVNSHHAQQLQQDVNDRRNQDAINHDQPTDLKHQRN' A
#
# COMPACT_ATOMS: atom_id res chain seq x y z
N MET A 1 -3.18 25.01 18.79
CA MET A 1 -2.20 24.40 17.88
C MET A 1 -1.43 23.33 18.63
N THR A 2 -1.95 22.10 18.63
CA THR A 2 -1.40 20.99 19.41
C THR A 2 -0.19 20.40 18.67
N LYS A 3 0.91 20.27 19.41
CA LYS A 3 2.22 19.81 18.94
C LYS A 3 2.11 18.43 18.27
N ALA A 4 2.45 18.32 16.99
CA ALA A 4 2.53 17.05 16.27
C ALA A 4 3.76 16.29 16.77
N LYS A 5 3.53 15.29 17.61
CA LYS A 5 4.51 14.38 18.19
C LYS A 5 4.87 13.32 17.14
N GLY A 6 6.05 13.40 16.54
CA GLY A 6 6.82 12.26 16.01
C GLY A 6 6.22 11.38 14.90
N SER A 7 5.01 11.64 14.41
CA SER A 7 4.42 10.91 13.29
C SER A 7 4.76 11.61 11.97
N VAL A 8 5.40 10.88 11.06
CA VAL A 8 5.58 11.28 9.65
C VAL A 8 4.25 11.83 9.11
N ASP A 9 4.31 12.96 8.41
CA ASP A 9 3.13 13.53 7.77
C ASP A 9 2.49 12.47 6.86
N LYS A 10 1.20 12.17 7.08
CA LYS A 10 0.49 11.16 6.27
C LYS A 10 0.56 11.49 4.78
N ASN A 11 0.58 12.79 4.44
CA ASN A 11 0.69 13.25 3.06
C ASN A 11 2.08 13.01 2.45
N LEU A 12 3.10 12.81 3.29
CA LEU A 12 4.48 12.53 2.86
C LEU A 12 4.87 11.05 2.99
N SER A 13 3.94 10.19 3.43
CA SER A 13 4.25 8.77 3.67
C SER A 13 4.67 8.03 2.40
N ASN A 14 4.06 8.35 1.25
CA ASN A 14 4.46 7.77 -0.04
C ASN A 14 5.89 8.16 -0.43
N VAL A 15 6.23 9.44 -0.27
CA VAL A 15 7.56 9.96 -0.58
C VAL A 15 8.64 9.31 0.29
N VAL A 16 8.36 9.11 1.58
CA VAL A 16 9.30 8.43 2.49
C VAL A 16 9.50 6.97 2.09
N ASN A 17 8.44 6.27 1.70
CA ASN A 17 8.52 4.87 1.25
C ASN A 17 9.34 4.75 -0.04
N ASP A 18 9.11 5.66 -1.01
CA ASP A 18 9.85 5.68 -2.27
C ASP A 18 11.33 6.02 -2.06
N LEU A 19 11.64 6.94 -1.13
CA LEU A 19 13.01 7.31 -0.80
C LEU A 19 13.78 6.19 -0.07
N ALA A 20 13.08 5.33 0.67
CA ALA A 20 13.68 4.21 1.39
C ALA A 20 13.96 3.00 0.49
N GLN A 21 13.53 3.02 -0.78
CA GLN A 21 13.68 1.90 -1.68
C GLN A 21 15.13 1.74 -2.16
N THR A 22 15.70 0.55 -1.94
CA THR A 22 17.03 0.23 -2.45
C THR A 22 16.99 0.16 -3.98
N PRO A 23 17.89 0.83 -4.71
CA PRO A 23 17.94 0.73 -6.17
C PRO A 23 18.31 -0.70 -6.59
N VAL A 24 17.58 -1.21 -7.57
CA VAL A 24 17.73 -2.58 -8.09
C VAL A 24 17.85 -2.55 -9.61
N ASN A 25 18.26 -3.67 -10.21
CA ASN A 25 18.32 -3.77 -11.66
C ASN A 25 16.92 -3.64 -12.30
N SER A 26 16.89 -3.33 -13.60
CA SER A 26 15.66 -3.05 -14.35
C SER A 26 14.67 -4.21 -14.34
N HIS A 27 15.14 -5.45 -14.45
CA HIS A 27 14.28 -6.62 -14.44
C HIS A 27 13.60 -6.82 -13.08
N HIS A 28 14.35 -6.69 -11.99
CA HIS A 28 13.78 -6.80 -10.65
C HIS A 28 12.83 -5.64 -10.34
N ALA A 29 13.14 -4.43 -10.78
CA ALA A 29 12.21 -3.30 -10.68
C ALA A 29 10.88 -3.59 -11.40
N GLN A 30 10.92 -4.22 -12.58
CA GLN A 30 9.70 -4.63 -13.30
C GLN A 30 8.90 -5.67 -12.53
N GLN A 31 9.56 -6.66 -11.92
CA GLN A 31 8.89 -7.66 -11.06
C GLN A 31 8.19 -7.00 -9.87
N LEU A 32 8.89 -6.12 -9.16
CA LEU A 32 8.31 -5.37 -8.03
C LEU A 32 7.10 -4.52 -8.45
N GLN A 33 7.15 -3.91 -9.63
CA GLN A 33 6.03 -3.14 -10.17
C GLN A 33 4.83 -4.04 -10.52
N GLN A 34 5.06 -5.22 -11.08
CA GLN A 34 4.00 -6.20 -11.32
C GLN A 34 3.34 -6.60 -9.99
N ASP A 35 4.13 -6.96 -8.98
CA ASP A 35 3.62 -7.34 -7.65
C ASP A 35 2.78 -6.23 -6.99
N VAL A 36 3.20 -4.97 -7.14
CA VAL A 36 2.45 -3.81 -6.61
C VAL A 36 1.14 -3.62 -7.36
N ASN A 37 1.15 -3.76 -8.69
CA ASN A 37 -0.06 -3.61 -9.50
C ASN A 37 -1.07 -4.72 -9.24
N ASP A 38 -0.60 -5.97 -9.12
CA ASP A 38 -1.45 -7.11 -8.79
C ASP A 38 -2.14 -6.93 -7.44
N ARG A 39 -1.40 -6.43 -6.44
CA ARG A 39 -1.97 -6.10 -5.12
C ARG A 39 -3.03 -5.02 -5.21
N ARG A 40 -2.77 -3.91 -5.92
CA ARG A 40 -3.76 -2.84 -6.10
C ARG A 40 -5.01 -3.34 -6.80
N ASN A 41 -4.86 -4.22 -7.78
CA ASN A 41 -5.99 -4.83 -8.48
C ASN A 41 -6.82 -5.71 -7.54
N GLN A 42 -6.18 -6.54 -6.72
CA GLN A 42 -6.88 -7.36 -5.72
C GLN A 42 -7.56 -6.50 -4.66
N ASP A 43 -6.90 -5.44 -4.17
CA ASP A 43 -7.48 -4.50 -3.21
C ASP A 43 -8.70 -3.79 -3.80
N ALA A 44 -8.66 -3.39 -5.08
CA ALA A 44 -9.81 -2.82 -5.77
C ALA A 44 -10.98 -3.80 -5.86
N ILE A 45 -10.72 -5.06 -6.25
CA ILE A 45 -11.72 -6.12 -6.31
C ILE A 45 -12.35 -6.37 -4.92
N ASN A 46 -11.53 -6.42 -3.86
CA ASN A 46 -11.98 -6.63 -2.49
C ASN A 46 -12.77 -5.42 -1.94
N HIS A 47 -12.45 -4.22 -2.39
CA HIS A 47 -13.16 -3.00 -1.99
C HIS A 47 -14.51 -2.87 -2.70
N ASP A 48 -14.59 -3.27 -3.98
CA ASP A 48 -15.82 -3.24 -4.77
C ASP A 48 -16.77 -4.42 -4.47
N GLN A 49 -16.23 -5.53 -3.95
CA GLN A 49 -16.99 -6.66 -3.44
C GLN A 49 -16.92 -6.66 -1.90
N PRO A 50 -17.80 -5.92 -1.18
CA PRO A 50 -17.82 -5.98 0.27
C PRO A 50 -18.04 -7.44 0.68
N THR A 51 -17.00 -8.06 1.22
CA THR A 51 -17.05 -9.43 1.73
C THR A 51 -18.29 -9.54 2.62
N ASP A 52 -19.16 -10.48 2.30
CA ASP A 52 -20.45 -10.64 2.96
C ASP A 52 -20.27 -10.73 4.48
N LEU A 53 -20.57 -9.63 5.18
CA LEU A 53 -20.51 -9.49 6.64
C LEU A 53 -21.46 -10.47 7.35
N LYS A 54 -22.29 -11.22 6.60
CA LYS A 54 -23.24 -12.20 7.16
C LYS A 54 -22.65 -13.56 7.52
N HIS A 55 -21.37 -13.80 7.22
CA HIS A 55 -20.69 -15.06 7.58
C HIS A 55 -19.60 -14.90 8.65
N GLN A 56 -19.76 -13.97 9.61
CA GLN A 56 -19.03 -14.07 10.87
C GLN A 56 -19.58 -15.29 11.64
N ARG A 57 -18.88 -16.43 11.52
CA ARG A 57 -19.19 -17.65 12.25
C ARG A 57 -19.20 -17.36 13.76
N ASN A 58 -20.31 -17.73 14.41
CA ASN A 58 -20.46 -17.80 15.87
C ASN A 58 -19.47 -18.77 16.50
#